data_AF-A0A9P5EW13-F1
#
_entry.id   AF-A0A9P5EW13-F1
#
_cell.length_a   1.000
_cell.length_b   1.000
_cell.length_c   1.000
_cell.angle_alpha   90.00
_cell.angle_beta   90.00
_cell.angle_gamma   90.00
#
_symmetry.space_group_name_H-M   'P 1'
#
loop_
_entity.id
_entity.type
_entity.pdbx_description
1 polymer ?
#
loop_
_entity_poly.entity_id
_entity_poly.type
_entity_poly.pdbx_seq_one_letter_code
_entity_poly.pdbx_strand_id
1 'polypeptide(L)'
;MSVSNMRVVYIAMIVLVAFWGIGQGTFALVACIPLEGFWNSSVHAKCVPNAHIAWYISALFNIFTDIIIMILPLPVIRKLNLPGSQKAFLIGIFSVGFL
;
A
#
# COMPACT_ATOMS: atom_id res chain seq x y z
N MET A 1 -14.93 -19.52 -10.37
CA MET A 1 -14.78 -18.10 -9.97
C MET A 1 -14.93 -17.29 -11.26
N SER A 2 -16.12 -16.75 -11.47
CA SER A 2 -16.47 -15.97 -12.66
C SER A 2 -15.53 -14.76 -12.78
N VAL A 3 -15.13 -14.42 -14.00
CA VAL A 3 -14.22 -13.30 -14.34
C VAL A 3 -14.69 -11.98 -13.71
N SER A 4 -16.01 -11.82 -13.54
CA SER A 4 -16.65 -10.70 -12.84
C SER A 4 -16.16 -10.51 -11.39
N ASN A 5 -16.00 -11.60 -10.63
CA ASN A 5 -15.61 -11.52 -9.22
C ASN A 5 -14.17 -11.01 -9.07
N MET A 6 -13.28 -11.32 -10.03
CA MET A 6 -11.90 -10.86 -9.98
C MET A 6 -11.82 -9.36 -10.21
N ARG A 7 -12.60 -8.82 -11.16
CA ARG A 7 -12.65 -7.37 -11.43
C ARG A 7 -13.14 -6.59 -10.19
N VAL A 8 -14.14 -7.11 -9.48
CA VAL A 8 -14.62 -6.51 -8.22
C VAL A 8 -13.54 -6.50 -7.14
N VAL A 9 -12.78 -7.60 -6.99
CA VAL A 9 -11.68 -7.65 -6.01
C VAL A 9 -10.58 -6.64 -6.36
N TYR A 10 -10.19 -6.52 -7.63
CA TYR A 10 -9.19 -5.53 -8.05
C TYR A 10 -9.66 -4.09 -7.80
N ILE A 11 -10.92 -3.77 -8.16
CA ILE A 11 -11.48 -2.43 -7.93
C ILE A 11 -11.56 -2.14 -6.43
N ALA A 12 -12.00 -3.11 -5.62
CA ALA A 12 -12.06 -2.95 -4.16
C ALA A 12 -10.67 -2.66 -3.56
N MET A 13 -9.63 -3.36 -4.03
CA MET A 13 -8.25 -3.11 -3.58
C MET A 13 -7.76 -1.71 -3.99
N ILE A 14 -8.03 -1.27 -5.22
CA ILE A 14 -7.65 0.07 -5.69
C ILE A 14 -8.32 1.15 -4.84
N VAL A 15 -9.63 1.02 -4.58
CA VAL A 15 -10.39 1.97 -3.77
C VAL A 15 -9.86 2.00 -2.33
N LEU A 16 -9.57 0.84 -1.75
CA LEU A 16 -9.03 0.73 -0.39
C LEU A 16 -7.68 1.42 -0.26
N VAL A 17 -6.75 1.16 -1.18
CA VAL A 17 -5.40 1.75 -1.17
C VAL A 17 -5.47 3.26 -1.43
N ALA A 18 -6.30 3.71 -2.37
CA ALA A 18 -6.49 5.13 -2.65
C ALA A 18 -7.05 5.87 -1.42
N PHE A 19 -8.08 5.30 -0.78
CA PHE A 19 -8.67 5.86 0.43
C PHE A 19 -7.65 5.94 1.57
N TRP A 20 -6.89 4.85 1.77
CA TRP A 20 -5.82 4.81 2.77
C TRP A 20 -4.74 5.87 2.52
N GLY A 21 -4.24 5.98 1.28
CA GLY A 21 -3.22 6.96 0.91
C GLY A 21 -3.68 8.41 1.08
N ILE A 22 -4.93 8.72 0.73
CA ILE A 22 -5.51 10.06 0.97
C ILE A 22 -5.60 10.35 2.48
N GLY A 23 -6.03 9.38 3.28
CA GLY A 23 -6.10 9.51 4.73
C GLY A 23 -4.72 9.76 5.37
N GLN A 24 -3.71 9.00 4.93
CA GLN A 24 -2.34 9.20 5.41
C GLN A 24 -1.76 10.55 4.98
N GLY A 25 -2.00 10.97 3.73
CA GLY A 25 -1.54 12.25 3.20
C GLY A 25 -2.14 13.43 3.96
N THR A 26 -3.45 13.40 4.21
CA THR A 26 -4.11 14.43 5.02
C THR A 26 -3.62 14.43 6.46
N PHE A 27 -3.43 13.25 7.08
CA PHE A 27 -2.84 13.12 8.40
C PHE A 27 -1.43 13.73 8.48
N ALA A 28 -0.58 13.48 7.49
CA ALA A 28 0.77 14.04 7.44
C ALA A 28 0.77 15.58 7.38
N LEU A 29 -0.19 16.18 6.67
CA LEU A 29 -0.34 17.63 6.58
C LEU A 29 -0.82 18.28 7.89
N VAL A 30 -1.62 17.56 8.68
CA VAL A 30 -2.18 18.07 9.96
C VAL A 30 -1.45 17.55 11.21
N ALA A 31 -0.47 16.65 11.04
CA ALA A 31 0.26 16.04 12.16
C ALA A 31 1.01 17.07 13.02
N CYS A 32 1.44 18.18 12.43
CA CYS A 32 2.03 19.32 13.11
C CYS A 32 1.48 20.62 12.53
N ILE A 33 1.11 21.55 13.43
CA ILE A 33 0.74 22.91 13.04
C ILE A 33 1.71 23.88 13.75
N PRO A 34 2.52 24.66 13.01
CA PRO A 34 2.76 24.59 11.56
C PRO A 34 3.53 23.33 11.14
N LEU A 35 3.33 22.87 9.89
CA LEU A 35 3.99 21.71 9.29
C LEU A 35 5.53 21.85 9.30
N GLU A 36 6.03 23.08 9.21
CA GLU A 36 7.46 23.41 9.27
C GLU A 36 8.14 22.93 10.55
N GLY A 37 7.41 22.83 11.66
CA GLY A 37 7.93 22.29 12.90
C GLY A 37 8.22 20.78 12.86
N PHE A 38 7.82 20.09 11.79
CA PHE A 38 8.19 18.69 11.58
C PHE A 38 9.68 18.54 11.25
N TRP A 39 10.27 19.48 10.48
CA TRP A 39 11.69 19.44 10.08
C TRP A 39 12.54 20.55 10.72
N ASN A 40 11.91 21.59 11.28
CA ASN A 40 12.61 22.69 11.95
C ASN A 40 12.22 22.78 13.43
N SER A 41 13.05 22.17 14.29
CA SER A 41 12.85 22.15 15.73
C SER A 41 12.96 23.54 16.41
N SER A 42 13.39 24.58 15.69
CA SER A 42 13.40 25.96 16.21
C SER A 42 12.03 26.64 16.17
N VAL A 43 11.06 26.07 15.44
CA VAL A 43 9.69 26.60 15.36
C VAL A 43 8.84 25.98 16.47
N HIS A 44 8.13 26.81 17.25
CA HIS A 44 7.16 26.33 18.25
C HIS A 44 5.93 25.75 17.55
N ALA A 45 6.00 24.48 17.18
CA ALA A 45 4.88 23.75 16.60
C ALA A 45 4.13 22.92 17.64
N LYS A 46 2.80 22.89 17.48
CA LYS A 46 1.94 21.94 18.19
C LYS A 46 1.78 20.72 17.31
N CYS A 47 2.49 19.65 17.66
CA CYS A 47 2.37 18.35 17.02
C CYS A 47 1.44 17.44 17.82
N VAL A 48 0.81 16.49 17.12
CA VAL A 48 -0.04 15.48 17.76
C VAL A 48 0.82 14.63 18.71
N PRO A 49 0.46 14.53 20.01
CA PRO A 49 1.19 13.67 20.94
C PRO A 49 1.12 12.22 20.47
N ASN A 50 2.26 11.51 20.53
CA ASN A 50 2.42 10.14 20.05
C ASN A 50 2.25 9.93 18.53
N ALA A 51 2.46 10.97 17.70
CA ALA A 51 2.44 10.84 16.25
C ALA A 51 3.31 9.67 15.74
N HIS A 52 4.47 9.40 16.36
CA HIS A 52 5.34 8.29 15.99
C HIS A 52 4.63 6.92 15.95
N ILE A 53 3.68 6.67 16.87
CA ILE A 53 2.92 5.42 16.91
C ILE A 53 2.03 5.31 15.66
N ALA A 54 1.34 6.39 15.31
CA ALA A 54 0.52 6.43 14.10
C ALA A 54 1.36 6.23 12.82
N TRP A 55 2.59 6.75 12.81
CA TRP A 55 3.53 6.54 11.70
C TRP A 55 4.00 5.08 11.59
N TYR A 56 4.32 4.41 12.71
CA TYR A 56 4.66 2.99 12.70
C TYR A 56 3.50 2.11 12.22
N ILE A 57 2.29 2.38 12.70
CA ILE A 57 1.09 1.67 12.23
C ILE A 57 0.87 1.91 10.73
N SER A 58 1.08 3.15 10.27
CA SER A 58 0.96 3.48 8.84
C SER A 58 1.98 2.74 7.98
N ALA A 59 3.22 2.62 8.45
CA ALA A 59 4.26 1.85 7.78
C ALA A 59 3.90 0.36 7.69
N LEU A 60 3.37 -0.21 8.78
CA LEU A 60 2.93 -1.60 8.80
C LEU A 60 1.80 -1.84 7.79
N PHE A 61 0.81 -0.94 7.72
CA PHE A 61 -0.29 -1.03 6.76
C PHE A 61 0.19 -0.94 5.32
N ASN A 62 1.13 -0.03 5.01
CA ASN A 62 1.69 0.08 3.66
C ASN A 62 2.38 -1.22 3.21
N ILE A 63 3.25 -1.78 4.06
CA ILE A 63 3.93 -3.06 3.76
C ILE A 63 2.88 -4.18 3.57
N PHE A 64 1.87 -4.21 4.43
CA PHE A 64 0.81 -5.22 4.35
C PHE A 64 0.00 -5.11 3.06
N THR A 65 -0.36 -3.90 2.62
CA THR A 65 -1.07 -3.70 1.35
C THR A 65 -0.23 -4.11 0.15
N ASP A 66 1.08 -3.86 0.17
CA ASP A 66 2.00 -4.26 -0.92
C ASP A 66 2.08 -5.78 -1.05
N ILE A 67 2.19 -6.51 0.08
CA ILE A 67 2.19 -7.98 0.08
C ILE A 67 0.89 -8.54 -0.50
N ILE A 68 -0.27 -7.96 -0.14
CA ILE A 68 -1.56 -8.42 -0.66
C ILE A 68 -1.63 -8.21 -2.18
N ILE A 69 -1.23 -7.04 -2.66
CA ILE A 69 -1.25 -6.72 -4.11
C ILE A 69 -0.35 -7.68 -4.88
N MET A 70 0.81 -8.04 -4.32
CA MET A 70 1.74 -9.00 -4.93
C MET A 70 1.14 -10.42 -5.02
N ILE A 71 0.36 -10.86 -4.02
CA ILE A 71 -0.24 -12.20 -4.00
C ILE A 71 -1.50 -12.26 -4.88
N LEU A 72 -2.23 -11.16 -5.01
CA LEU A 72 -3.49 -11.06 -5.76
C LEU A 72 -3.47 -11.67 -7.20
N PRO A 73 -2.43 -11.50 -8.03
CA PRO A 73 -2.34 -12.09 -9.37
C PRO A 73 -1.94 -13.57 -9.38
N LEU A 74 -1.31 -14.11 -8.33
CA LEU A 74 -0.88 -15.52 -8.26
C LEU A 74 -2.04 -16.53 -8.43
N PRO A 75 -3.20 -16.39 -7.77
CA PRO A 75 -4.32 -17.32 -7.96
C PRO A 75 -4.94 -17.22 -9.36
N VAL A 76 -4.87 -16.06 -10.02
CA VAL A 76 -5.29 -15.89 -11.43
C VAL A 76 -4.38 -16.70 -12.33
N ILE A 77 -3.05 -16.53 -12.18
CA ILE A 77 -2.05 -17.22 -13.00
C ILE A 77 -2.13 -18.74 -12.79
N ARG A 78 -2.43 -19.21 -11.58
CA ARG A 78 -2.63 -20.65 -11.32
C ARG A 78 -3.86 -21.24 -12.01
N LYS A 79 -4.88 -20.44 -12.32
CA LYS A 79 -6.09 -20.89 -13.03
C LYS A 79 -5.97 -20.83 -14.55
N LEU A 80 -4.99 -20.10 -15.08
CA LEU A 80 -4.77 -20.01 -16.51
C LEU A 80 -3.86 -21.18 -16.95
N ASN A 81 -4.29 -21.95 -17.96
CA ASN A 81 -3.51 -23.03 -18.58
C ASN A 81 -2.36 -22.45 -19.41
N LEU A 82 -1.38 -21.83 -18.73
CA LEU A 82 -0.17 -21.29 -19.35
C LEU A 82 0.99 -22.29 -19.26
N PRO A 83 1.85 -22.37 -20.29
CA PRO A 83 3.09 -23.16 -20.23
C PRO A 83 4.01 -22.66 -19.11
N GLY A 84 4.69 -23.59 -18.42
CA GLY A 84 5.43 -23.32 -17.18
C GLY A 84 6.51 -22.23 -17.26
N SER A 85 7.06 -21.97 -18.46
CA SER A 85 8.04 -20.90 -18.72
C SER A 85 7.44 -19.49 -18.56
N GLN A 86 6.21 -19.25 -19.03
CA GLN A 86 5.53 -17.95 -18.85
C GLN A 86 5.15 -17.70 -17.39
N LYS A 87 4.82 -18.78 -16.65
CA LYS A 87 4.51 -18.70 -15.22
C LYS A 87 5.73 -18.28 -14.40
N ALA A 88 6.92 -18.79 -14.72
CA ALA A 88 8.16 -18.40 -14.07
C ALA A 88 8.53 -16.93 -14.35
N PHE A 89 8.33 -16.45 -15.59
CA PHE A 89 8.57 -15.05 -15.95
C PHE A 89 7.64 -14.09 -15.21
N LEU A 90 6.35 -14.42 -15.10
CA LEU A 90 5.38 -13.64 -14.33
C LEU A 90 5.74 -13.57 -12.84
N ILE A 91 6.08 -14.72 -12.23
CA ILE A 91 6.55 -14.74 -10.84
C ILE A 91 7.83 -13.90 -10.69
N GLY A 92 8.75 -14.00 -11.63
CA GLY A 92 9.98 -13.19 -11.66
C GLY A 92 9.70 -11.68 -11.68
N ILE A 93 8.80 -11.20 -12.54
CA ILE A 93 8.42 -9.78 -12.58
C ILE A 93 7.81 -9.32 -11.25
N PHE A 94 6.95 -10.14 -10.63
CA PHE A 94 6.40 -9.80 -9.31
C PHE A 94 7.48 -9.77 -8.22
N SER A 95 8.49 -10.63 -8.30
CA SER A 95 9.62 -10.66 -7.37
C SER A 95 10.58 -9.46 -7.53
N VAL A 96 10.66 -8.84 -8.72
CA VAL A 96 11.46 -7.62 -8.93
C VAL A 96 10.95 -6.45 -8.10
N GLY A 97 9.65 -6.40 -7.78
CA GLY A 97 9.11 -5.35 -6.89
C GLY A 97 9.64 -5.38 -5.46
N PHE A 98 10.38 -6.43 -5.07
CA PHE A 98 11.01 -6.56 -3.74
C PHE A 98 12.48 -6.13 -3.71
N LEU A 99 13.12 -5.93 -4.88
CA LEU A 99 14.55 -5.67 -5.03
C LEU A 99 14.81 -4.20 -5.33
#